data_AF-A0AAD6UZM3-F1
#
_entry.id   AF-A0AAD6UZM3-F1
#
_cell.length_a   1.000
_cell.length_b   1.000
_cell.length_c   1.000
_cell.angle_alpha   90.00
_cell.angle_beta   90.00
_cell.angle_gamma   90.00
#
_symmetry.space_group_name_H-M   'P 1'
#
loop_
_entity.id
_entity.type
_entity.pdbx_description
1 polymer ?
#
loop_
_entity_poly.entity_id
_entity_poly.type
_entity_poly.pdbx_seq_one_letter_code
_entity_poly.pdbx_strand_id
1 'polypeptide(L)'
;MFSKIFCALLLTALTVSASPLEARQSCTQTYTVVSGDTCSVIESKTGISDSQLHAQNPSINSACTNLQIGEVLCLGGGSSSGCSQTYTVVSGDTCAVIESKTGVSDSSLHSQNPSINSACTNLQIGQVLCISGGSTSGGPPGQSFNGLATFYDPNGGFGACGSPLQNGDFIVALGEANWDGGAHCGQTVNVQFQGRSFQVTVQDLCPGCQGANGIDLAEGAMAALDPNYINDGVISVVWSFV
;
A
#
# COMPACT_ATOMS: atom_id res chain seq x y z
N MET A 1 -68.58 37.28 -21.25
CA MET A 1 -67.67 38.06 -20.37
C MET A 1 -67.41 37.23 -19.12
N PHE A 2 -66.18 37.30 -18.58
CA PHE A 2 -65.66 36.60 -17.39
C PHE A 2 -65.36 35.11 -17.56
N SER A 3 -64.23 34.57 -17.12
CA SER A 3 -62.98 35.15 -16.63
C SER A 3 -61.95 34.02 -16.68
N LYS A 4 -60.78 34.29 -17.25
CA LYS A 4 -59.64 33.36 -17.27
C LYS A 4 -59.08 33.29 -15.84
N ILE A 5 -59.15 32.12 -15.20
CA ILE A 5 -58.38 31.84 -13.98
C ILE A 5 -57.38 30.74 -14.32
N PHE A 6 -56.16 31.19 -14.63
CA PHE A 6 -54.96 30.36 -14.62
C PHE A 6 -54.71 29.97 -13.15
N CYS A 7 -54.96 28.71 -12.81
CA CYS A 7 -54.49 28.15 -11.54
C CYS A 7 -53.01 27.80 -11.73
N ALA A 8 -52.14 28.75 -11.42
CA ALA A 8 -50.72 28.50 -11.32
C ALA A 8 -50.48 27.58 -10.11
N LEU A 9 -50.42 26.27 -10.39
CA LEU A 9 -49.88 25.31 -9.43
C LEU A 9 -48.40 25.66 -9.22
N LEU A 10 -48.12 26.36 -8.12
CA LEU A 10 -46.78 26.46 -7.57
C LEU A 10 -46.37 25.04 -7.16
N LEU A 11 -45.59 24.37 -8.02
CA LEU A 11 -44.74 23.27 -7.59
C LEU A 11 -43.65 23.90 -6.72
N THR A 12 -43.87 23.96 -5.41
CA THR A 12 -42.76 24.12 -4.47
C THR A 12 -41.96 22.82 -4.55
N ALA A 13 -40.88 22.82 -5.32
CA ALA A 13 -39.89 21.77 -5.26
C ALA A 13 -39.39 21.69 -3.81
N LEU A 14 -39.79 20.64 -3.08
CA LEU A 14 -39.12 20.24 -1.85
C LEU A 14 -37.71 19.87 -2.28
N THR A 15 -36.76 20.77 -2.03
CA THR A 15 -35.35 20.41 -2.07
C THR A 15 -35.16 19.40 -0.96
N VAL A 16 -35.08 18.12 -1.33
CA VAL A 16 -34.49 17.11 -0.46
C VAL A 16 -33.07 17.59 -0.21
N SER A 17 -32.83 18.17 0.95
CA SER A 17 -31.48 18.41 1.43
C SER A 17 -30.86 17.05 1.60
N ALA A 18 -30.03 16.64 0.63
CA ALA A 18 -29.03 15.62 0.86
C ALA A 18 -28.28 16.03 2.12
N SER A 19 -28.51 15.29 3.21
CA SER A 19 -27.67 15.35 4.40
C SER A 19 -26.21 15.24 3.93
N PRO A 20 -25.24 15.94 4.54
CA PRO A 20 -23.85 15.96 4.10
C PRO A 20 -23.20 14.58 4.36
N LEU A 21 -23.61 13.57 3.61
CA LEU A 21 -22.96 12.27 3.46
C LEU A 21 -21.97 12.31 2.29
N GLU A 22 -21.79 13.47 1.66
CA GLU A 22 -20.80 13.69 0.60
C GLU A 22 -19.41 14.09 1.13
N ALA A 23 -19.17 13.93 2.44
CA ALA A 23 -17.85 14.04 3.06
C ALA A 23 -17.31 12.71 3.65
N ARG A 24 -17.99 11.56 3.45
CA ARG A 24 -17.41 10.24 3.74
C ARG A 24 -16.59 9.75 2.53
N GLN A 25 -15.60 10.50 2.09
CA GLN A 25 -14.66 9.92 1.14
C GLN A 25 -13.91 8.81 1.89
N SER A 26 -14.13 7.55 1.47
CA SER A 26 -13.46 6.31 1.90
C SER A 26 -13.84 5.65 3.23
N CYS A 27 -15.11 5.69 3.67
CA CYS A 27 -15.52 4.80 4.77
C CYS A 27 -15.83 3.38 4.28
N THR A 28 -14.86 2.46 4.38
CA THR A 28 -15.01 1.05 3.97
C THR A 28 -15.18 0.10 5.16
N GLN A 29 -14.77 0.50 6.35
CA GLN A 29 -14.98 -0.23 7.59
C GLN A 29 -16.01 0.50 8.44
N THR A 30 -17.13 -0.18 8.71
CA THR A 30 -18.25 0.37 9.46
C THR A 30 -18.57 -0.45 10.71
N TYR A 31 -19.29 0.19 11.62
CA TYR A 31 -19.84 -0.43 12.82
C TYR A 31 -21.26 0.06 13.03
N THR A 32 -22.20 -0.86 13.25
CA THR A 32 -23.57 -0.52 13.61
C THR A 32 -23.72 -0.52 15.12
N VAL A 33 -24.08 0.63 15.68
CA VAL A 33 -24.31 0.79 17.13
C VAL A 33 -25.43 -0.13 17.57
N VAL A 34 -25.18 -0.91 18.60
CA VAL A 34 -26.15 -1.78 19.27
C VAL A 34 -26.44 -1.31 20.70
N SER A 35 -27.45 -1.91 21.32
CA SER A 35 -27.80 -1.58 22.71
C SER A 35 -26.64 -1.87 23.65
N GLY A 36 -26.28 -0.88 24.48
CA GLY A 36 -25.21 -0.97 25.47
C GLY A 36 -23.84 -0.52 24.96
N ASP A 37 -23.72 -0.02 23.74
CA ASP A 37 -22.47 0.55 23.25
C ASP A 37 -22.17 1.93 23.85
N THR A 38 -20.90 2.11 24.18
CA THR A 38 -20.23 3.39 24.45
C THR A 38 -19.01 3.46 23.54
N CYS A 39 -18.41 4.65 23.35
CA CYS A 39 -17.15 4.75 22.58
C CYS A 39 -16.10 3.77 23.10
N SER A 40 -15.89 3.69 24.41
CA SER A 40 -14.96 2.74 25.02
C SER A 40 -15.27 1.26 24.74
N VAL A 41 -16.54 0.87 24.68
CA VAL A 41 -16.96 -0.50 24.30
C VAL A 41 -16.71 -0.74 22.81
N ILE A 42 -16.98 0.26 21.97
CA ILE A 42 -16.73 0.19 20.52
C ILE A 42 -15.22 0.09 20.27
N GLU A 43 -14.41 0.92 20.91
CA GLU A 43 -12.94 0.83 20.87
C GLU A 43 -12.46 -0.56 21.27
N SER A 44 -12.96 -1.09 22.38
CA SER A 44 -12.57 -2.43 22.86
C SER A 44 -12.97 -3.55 21.88
N LYS A 45 -14.12 -3.41 21.22
CA LYS A 45 -14.64 -4.40 20.26
C LYS A 45 -13.95 -4.34 18.90
N THR A 46 -13.55 -3.14 18.48
CA THR A 46 -13.14 -2.87 17.09
C THR A 46 -11.66 -2.52 16.98
N GLY A 47 -11.02 -2.23 18.10
CA GLY A 47 -9.64 -1.76 18.19
C GLY A 47 -9.46 -0.30 17.78
N ILE A 48 -10.52 0.47 17.50
CA ILE A 48 -10.38 1.88 17.11
C ILE A 48 -9.97 2.68 18.33
N SER A 49 -9.23 3.77 18.17
CA SER A 49 -9.03 4.72 19.26
C SER A 49 -10.17 5.74 19.32
N ASP A 50 -10.48 6.24 20.51
CA ASP A 50 -11.45 7.31 20.74
C ASP A 50 -11.25 8.48 19.76
N SER A 51 -9.99 8.90 19.61
CA SER A 51 -9.61 10.01 18.73
C SER A 51 -9.91 9.72 17.27
N GLN A 52 -9.65 8.51 16.78
CA GLN A 52 -9.99 8.10 15.42
C GLN A 52 -11.50 7.99 15.23
N LEU A 53 -12.23 7.47 16.22
CA LEU A 53 -13.68 7.34 16.18
C LEU A 53 -14.34 8.71 16.05
N HIS A 54 -13.90 9.70 16.83
CA HIS A 54 -14.36 11.09 16.73
C HIS A 54 -13.89 11.78 15.44
N ALA A 55 -12.67 11.52 14.97
CA ALA A 55 -12.18 12.08 13.72
C ALA A 55 -13.01 11.61 12.51
N GLN A 56 -13.40 10.33 12.50
CA GLN A 56 -14.16 9.71 11.42
C GLN A 56 -15.68 9.94 11.52
N ASN A 57 -16.16 10.32 12.71
CA ASN A 57 -17.57 10.58 12.96
C ASN A 57 -17.72 11.90 13.74
N PRO A 58 -17.54 13.06 13.08
CA PRO A 58 -17.59 14.37 13.74
C PRO A 58 -18.94 14.70 14.38
N SER A 59 -19.99 13.92 14.07
CA SER A 59 -21.31 14.01 14.71
C SER A 59 -21.31 13.48 16.14
N ILE A 60 -20.37 12.60 16.53
CA ILE A 60 -20.27 12.07 17.89
C ILE A 60 -19.70 13.18 18.79
N ASN A 61 -20.42 13.53 19.85
CA ASN A 61 -19.96 14.52 20.82
C ASN A 61 -18.83 13.96 21.70
N SER A 62 -18.03 14.83 22.30
CA SER A 62 -16.87 14.43 23.12
C SER A 62 -17.20 13.56 24.35
N ALA A 63 -18.46 13.53 24.78
CA ALA A 63 -18.91 12.66 25.86
C ALA A 63 -19.41 11.29 25.37
N CYS A 64 -19.44 11.06 24.05
CA CYS A 64 -20.01 9.90 23.40
C CYS A 64 -21.43 9.54 23.87
N THR A 65 -22.24 10.55 24.19
CA THR A 65 -23.58 10.38 24.77
C THR A 65 -24.70 10.42 23.74
N ASN A 66 -24.37 10.72 22.48
CA ASN A 66 -25.34 10.91 21.41
C ASN A 66 -25.37 9.77 20.37
N LEU A 67 -24.74 8.63 20.68
CA LEU A 67 -24.84 7.43 19.85
C LEU A 67 -26.28 6.93 19.79
N GLN A 68 -26.75 6.63 18.58
CA GLN A 68 -28.10 6.10 18.37
C GLN A 68 -28.03 4.61 18.01
N ILE A 69 -28.89 3.79 18.61
CA ILE A 69 -29.01 2.38 18.24
C ILE A 69 -29.39 2.29 16.75
N GLY A 70 -28.62 1.53 15.98
CA GLY A 70 -28.75 1.42 14.52
C GLY A 70 -27.94 2.44 13.72
N GLU A 71 -27.27 3.40 14.37
CA GLU A 71 -26.36 4.33 13.71
C GLU A 71 -25.14 3.57 13.14
N VAL A 72 -24.76 3.89 11.90
CA VAL A 72 -23.61 3.27 11.22
C VAL A 72 -22.41 4.20 11.33
N LEU A 73 -21.54 3.90 12.29
CA LEU A 73 -20.28 4.60 12.50
C LEU A 73 -19.24 4.15 11.48
N CYS A 74 -18.37 5.08 11.11
CA CYS A 74 -17.18 4.80 10.34
C CYS A 74 -16.08 4.43 11.31
N LEU A 75 -15.61 3.19 11.28
CA LEU A 75 -14.44 2.81 12.05
C LEU A 75 -13.14 3.13 11.30
N GLY A 76 -13.27 3.36 10.01
CA GLY A 76 -12.18 3.70 9.15
C GLY A 76 -12.51 3.30 7.73
N GLY A 77 -11.53 3.49 6.87
CA GLY A 77 -11.57 2.94 5.55
C GLY A 77 -10.43 3.46 4.74
N GLY A 78 -10.07 2.60 3.80
CA GLY A 78 -8.83 2.64 3.07
C GLY A 78 -8.92 3.63 1.95
N SER A 79 -7.94 4.54 1.99
CA SER A 79 -7.43 5.28 0.85
C SER A 79 -8.29 6.44 0.36
N SER A 80 -7.62 7.57 0.15
CA SER A 80 -8.12 8.64 -0.70
C SER A 80 -8.80 8.06 -1.95
N SER A 81 -10.00 8.53 -2.28
CA SER A 81 -10.71 8.14 -3.50
C SER A 81 -9.75 8.19 -4.69
N GLY A 82 -9.49 7.05 -5.35
CA GLY A 82 -8.46 6.93 -6.39
C GLY A 82 -7.28 6.02 -6.06
N CYS A 83 -7.38 5.19 -5.03
CA CYS A 83 -6.37 4.19 -4.72
C CYS A 83 -6.40 3.01 -5.71
N SER A 84 -5.29 2.80 -6.41
CA SER A 84 -5.15 1.73 -7.39
C SER A 84 -4.73 0.41 -6.74
N GLN A 85 -3.96 0.46 -5.65
CA GLN A 85 -3.43 -0.72 -4.96
C GLN A 85 -3.74 -0.66 -3.46
N THR A 86 -4.27 -1.75 -2.91
CA THR A 86 -4.65 -1.85 -1.50
C THR A 86 -3.96 -3.01 -0.79
N TYR A 87 -3.76 -2.86 0.52
CA TYR A 87 -3.23 -3.88 1.42
C TYR A 87 -4.18 -4.10 2.58
N THR A 88 -4.48 -5.36 2.93
CA THR A 88 -5.28 -5.66 4.12
C THR A 88 -4.35 -6.06 5.26
N VAL A 89 -4.39 -5.29 6.35
CA VAL A 89 -3.57 -5.53 7.55
C VAL A 89 -3.93 -6.88 8.17
N VAL A 90 -2.91 -7.67 8.45
CA VAL A 90 -3.02 -8.97 9.14
C VAL A 90 -2.32 -8.94 10.49
N SER A 91 -2.49 -10.02 11.27
CA SER A 91 -1.83 -10.14 12.57
C SER A 91 -0.31 -10.10 12.42
N GLY A 92 0.34 -9.24 13.22
CA GLY A 92 1.80 -9.07 13.22
C GLY A 92 2.33 -8.00 12.27
N ASP A 93 1.46 -7.30 11.54
CA ASP A 93 1.90 -6.18 10.70
C ASP A 93 2.26 -4.92 11.51
N THR A 94 3.30 -4.25 11.04
CA THR A 94 3.70 -2.89 11.40
C THR A 94 3.85 -2.10 10.10
N CYS A 95 3.91 -0.76 10.13
CA CYS A 95 4.16 0.00 8.90
C CYS A 95 5.43 -0.47 8.18
N ALA A 96 6.54 -0.66 8.91
CA ALA A 96 7.78 -1.19 8.33
C ALA A 96 7.61 -2.57 7.66
N VAL A 97 6.83 -3.47 8.26
CA VAL A 97 6.52 -4.78 7.66
C VAL A 97 5.66 -4.61 6.41
N ILE A 98 4.66 -3.72 6.43
CA ILE A 98 3.80 -3.45 5.28
C ILE A 98 4.60 -2.80 4.16
N GLU A 99 5.43 -1.82 4.46
CA GLU A 99 6.36 -1.16 3.53
C GLU A 99 7.29 -2.18 2.87
N SER A 100 7.92 -3.05 3.66
CA SER A 100 8.81 -4.09 3.11
C SER A 100 8.08 -5.10 2.24
N LYS A 101 6.84 -5.47 2.59
CA LYS A 101 6.02 -6.42 1.82
C LYS A 101 5.50 -5.80 0.52
N THR A 102 5.07 -4.55 0.57
CA THR A 102 4.30 -3.89 -0.49
C THR A 102 5.12 -2.93 -1.33
N GLY A 103 6.31 -2.53 -0.88
CA GLY A 103 7.18 -1.58 -1.56
C GLY A 103 6.76 -0.12 -1.45
N VAL A 104 5.66 0.20 -0.76
CA VAL A 104 5.24 1.58 -0.49
C VAL A 104 6.23 2.24 0.48
N SER A 105 6.57 3.52 0.29
CA SER A 105 7.38 4.26 1.27
C SER A 105 6.54 4.65 2.49
N ASP A 106 7.15 4.75 3.68
CA ASP A 106 6.54 5.31 4.89
C ASP A 106 5.77 6.62 4.61
N SER A 107 6.42 7.55 3.90
CA SER A 107 5.80 8.83 3.50
C SER A 107 4.56 8.65 2.62
N SER A 108 4.59 7.73 1.67
CA SER A 108 3.46 7.43 0.79
C SER A 108 2.34 6.73 1.55
N LEU A 109 2.69 5.79 2.42
CA LEU A 109 1.77 5.06 3.29
C LEU A 109 1.01 6.02 4.21
N HIS A 110 1.70 6.93 4.89
CA HIS A 110 1.05 7.93 5.75
C HIS A 110 0.26 8.98 4.96
N SER A 111 0.76 9.43 3.81
CA SER A 111 0.04 10.43 2.98
C SER A 111 -1.27 9.90 2.41
N GLN A 112 -1.33 8.61 2.06
CA GLN A 112 -2.50 7.97 1.46
C GLN A 112 -3.43 7.33 2.48
N ASN A 113 -2.95 7.16 3.72
CA ASN A 113 -3.73 6.67 4.85
C ASN A 113 -3.63 7.65 6.04
N PRO A 114 -4.23 8.84 5.95
CA PRO A 114 -4.16 9.84 7.02
C PRO A 114 -4.76 9.37 8.36
N SER A 115 -5.49 8.24 8.36
CA SER A 115 -6.01 7.59 9.56
C SER A 115 -4.94 6.83 10.36
N ILE A 116 -3.78 6.53 9.77
CA ILE A 116 -2.62 5.95 10.47
C ILE A 116 -1.84 7.07 11.15
N ASN A 117 -1.54 6.91 12.44
CA ASN A 117 -0.74 7.88 13.17
C ASN A 117 0.76 7.75 12.82
N SER A 118 1.56 8.76 13.12
CA SER A 118 2.99 8.77 12.78
C SER A 118 3.82 7.67 13.46
N ALA A 119 3.30 7.04 14.51
CA ALA A 119 3.95 5.91 15.18
C ALA A 119 3.49 4.55 14.63
N CYS A 120 2.54 4.55 13.70
CA CYS A 120 1.88 3.37 13.15
C CYS A 120 1.35 2.37 14.21
N THR A 121 0.96 2.89 15.38
CA THR A 121 0.51 2.08 16.53
C THR A 121 -0.98 1.78 16.50
N ASN A 122 -1.70 2.35 15.55
CA ASN A 122 -3.15 2.31 15.42
C ASN A 122 -3.63 1.48 14.21
N LEU A 123 -2.77 0.60 13.68
CA LEU A 123 -3.15 -0.38 12.67
C LEU A 123 -4.09 -1.42 13.26
N GLN A 124 -5.12 -1.79 12.50
CA GLN A 124 -6.09 -2.80 12.91
C GLN A 124 -6.09 -3.98 11.95
N ILE A 125 -6.19 -5.20 12.50
CA ILE A 125 -6.37 -6.39 11.67
C ILE A 125 -7.66 -6.24 10.84
N GLY A 126 -7.56 -6.47 9.54
CA GLY A 126 -8.65 -6.27 8.57
C GLY A 126 -8.76 -4.86 8.02
N GLN A 127 -7.99 -3.89 8.54
CA GLN A 127 -7.92 -2.54 7.98
C GLN A 127 -7.36 -2.60 6.56
N VAL A 128 -8.07 -2.01 5.62
CA VAL A 128 -7.60 -1.84 4.24
C VAL A 128 -6.83 -0.54 4.14
N LEU A 129 -5.58 -0.60 3.68
CA LEU A 129 -4.70 0.54 3.45
C LEU A 129 -4.52 0.79 1.96
N CYS A 130 -4.38 2.06 1.58
CA CYS A 130 -3.80 2.41 0.30
C CYS A 130 -2.31 2.16 0.31
N ILE A 131 -1.82 1.51 -0.72
CA ILE A 131 -0.39 1.35 -0.96
C ILE A 131 -0.08 1.76 -2.40
N SER A 132 -0.82 2.73 -2.95
CA SER A 132 -0.59 3.20 -4.32
C SER A 132 0.78 3.88 -4.37
N GLY A 133 1.61 3.55 -5.35
CA GLY A 133 3.03 3.94 -5.30
C GLY A 133 3.94 2.93 -4.59
N GLY A 134 3.38 1.85 -4.03
CA GLY A 134 4.00 0.53 -4.13
C GLY A 134 3.81 0.07 -5.57
N SER A 135 4.76 0.42 -6.44
CA SER A 135 4.63 0.27 -7.88
C SER A 135 4.56 -1.20 -8.30
N THR A 136 3.36 -1.76 -8.39
CA THR A 136 3.07 -2.87 -9.31
C THR A 136 3.00 -2.31 -10.73
N SER A 137 3.72 -2.96 -11.65
CA SER A 137 3.92 -2.65 -13.07
C SER A 137 5.00 -1.60 -13.37
N GLY A 138 5.90 -1.98 -14.30
CA GLY A 138 7.14 -1.30 -14.64
C GLY A 138 7.03 0.22 -14.70
N GLY A 139 7.73 0.88 -13.78
CA GLY A 139 7.88 2.32 -13.81
C GLY A 139 8.72 2.77 -15.01
N PRO A 140 8.43 3.94 -15.61
CA PRO A 140 9.34 4.57 -16.58
C PRO A 140 10.75 4.74 -16.00
N PRO A 141 11.79 4.90 -16.85
CA PRO A 141 13.16 5.14 -16.40
C PRO A 141 13.21 6.20 -15.30
N GLY A 142 13.75 5.82 -14.13
CA GLY A 142 13.87 6.71 -12.97
C GLY A 142 12.89 6.46 -11.79
N GLN A 143 11.98 5.49 -11.85
CA GLN A 143 11.30 5.03 -10.63
C GLN A 143 12.20 4.12 -9.79
N SER A 144 12.34 4.45 -8.52
CA SER A 144 13.13 3.68 -7.54
C SER A 144 12.22 2.78 -6.69
N PHE A 145 12.61 1.53 -6.55
CA PHE A 145 11.97 0.49 -5.77
C PHE A 145 12.81 0.20 -4.53
N ASN A 146 12.16 0.15 -3.36
CA ASN A 146 12.78 -0.40 -2.17
C ASN A 146 12.50 -1.90 -2.13
N GLY A 147 13.54 -2.71 -1.98
CA GLY A 147 13.45 -4.17 -2.01
C GLY A 147 14.50 -4.84 -1.15
N LEU A 148 14.32 -6.14 -0.93
CA LEU A 148 15.35 -7.00 -0.34
C LEU A 148 16.15 -7.64 -1.46
N ALA A 149 17.47 -7.60 -1.35
CA ALA A 149 18.37 -8.30 -2.26
C ALA A 149 18.99 -9.51 -1.56
N THR A 150 18.93 -10.65 -2.24
CA THR A 150 19.71 -11.85 -1.96
C THR A 150 20.71 -12.09 -3.09
N PHE A 151 21.46 -13.19 -3.00
CA PHE A 151 22.31 -13.63 -4.09
C PHE A 151 22.11 -15.10 -4.45
N TYR A 152 22.45 -15.43 -5.70
CA TYR A 152 22.42 -16.80 -6.22
C TYR A 152 23.61 -17.10 -7.16
N ASP A 153 23.85 -18.39 -7.35
CA ASP A 153 24.90 -18.91 -8.23
C ASP A 153 24.28 -19.63 -9.43
N PRO A 154 24.22 -19.01 -10.62
CA PRO A 154 23.63 -19.63 -11.81
C PRO A 154 24.42 -20.85 -12.33
N ASN A 155 25.72 -20.98 -12.00
CA ASN A 155 26.58 -22.11 -12.30
C ASN A 155 26.57 -22.57 -13.77
N GLY A 156 26.48 -21.63 -14.72
CA GLY A 156 26.41 -21.94 -16.16
C GLY A 156 25.01 -22.33 -16.65
N GLY A 157 24.00 -22.26 -15.79
CA GLY A 157 22.60 -22.52 -16.12
C GLY A 157 21.99 -21.45 -17.02
N PHE A 158 20.75 -21.69 -17.44
CA PHE A 158 19.97 -20.75 -18.23
C PHE A 158 18.97 -20.03 -17.34
N GLY A 159 19.01 -18.70 -17.35
CA GLY A 159 17.96 -17.91 -16.71
C GLY A 159 16.66 -17.94 -17.50
N ALA A 160 15.58 -17.45 -16.90
CA ALA A 160 14.26 -17.35 -17.51
C ALA A 160 14.24 -16.49 -18.79
N CYS A 161 15.24 -15.64 -19.01
CA CYS A 161 15.41 -14.87 -20.25
C CYS A 161 16.09 -15.66 -21.38
N GLY A 162 16.45 -16.93 -21.16
CA GLY A 162 16.87 -17.87 -22.21
C GLY A 162 18.36 -17.82 -22.59
N SER A 163 19.17 -17.04 -21.88
CA SER A 163 20.63 -16.98 -22.08
C SER A 163 21.38 -17.73 -20.98
N PRO A 164 22.55 -18.34 -21.29
CA PRO A 164 23.40 -18.94 -20.28
C PRO A 164 24.02 -17.86 -19.37
N LEU A 165 24.10 -18.14 -18.07
CA LEU A 165 24.54 -17.22 -17.03
C LEU A 165 25.71 -17.79 -16.24
N GLN A 166 26.66 -16.95 -15.85
CA GLN A 166 27.83 -17.29 -15.05
C GLN A 166 27.79 -16.58 -13.68
N ASN A 167 28.41 -17.17 -12.65
CA ASN A 167 28.38 -16.59 -11.30
C ASN A 167 29.02 -15.20 -11.24
N GLY A 168 30.01 -14.94 -12.11
CA GLY A 168 30.68 -13.65 -12.20
C GLY A 168 29.92 -12.60 -13.03
N ASP A 169 28.75 -12.93 -13.59
CA ASP A 169 28.00 -11.99 -14.41
C ASP A 169 27.32 -10.92 -13.55
N PHE A 170 27.18 -9.73 -14.12
CA PHE A 170 26.50 -8.60 -13.49
C PHE A 170 25.03 -8.62 -13.84
N ILE A 171 24.34 -9.64 -13.31
CA ILE A 171 22.95 -9.95 -13.65
C ILE A 171 22.07 -10.04 -12.41
N VAL A 172 20.77 -9.89 -12.63
CA VAL A 172 19.74 -9.94 -11.59
C VAL A 172 18.57 -10.80 -12.05
N ALA A 173 18.01 -11.55 -11.09
CA ALA A 173 16.72 -12.17 -11.19
C ALA A 173 15.67 -11.28 -10.52
N LEU A 174 14.61 -10.92 -11.25
CA LEU A 174 13.53 -10.10 -10.69
C LEU A 174 12.44 -10.98 -10.09
N GLY A 175 11.80 -10.53 -9.01
CA GLY A 175 10.57 -11.14 -8.52
C GLY A 175 9.45 -11.12 -9.58
N GLU A 176 8.48 -12.04 -9.48
CA GLU A 176 7.41 -12.23 -10.48
C GLU A 176 6.71 -10.93 -10.89
N ALA A 177 6.43 -10.06 -9.91
CA ALA A 177 5.73 -8.79 -10.13
C ALA A 177 6.52 -7.80 -11.00
N ASN A 178 7.85 -7.81 -10.91
CA ASN A 178 8.72 -6.92 -11.69
C ASN A 178 9.35 -7.60 -12.90
N TRP A 179 9.34 -8.93 -12.96
CA TRP A 179 9.77 -9.68 -14.15
C TRP A 179 8.74 -9.59 -15.28
N ASP A 180 7.44 -9.46 -14.94
CA ASP A 180 6.31 -9.20 -15.84
C ASP A 180 6.27 -10.13 -17.06
N GLY A 181 6.26 -11.44 -16.81
CA GLY A 181 6.22 -12.43 -17.89
C GLY A 181 7.46 -12.42 -18.80
N GLY A 182 8.56 -11.78 -18.38
CA GLY A 182 9.78 -11.64 -19.16
C GLY A 182 9.84 -10.35 -19.98
N ALA A 183 8.87 -9.45 -19.85
CA ALA A 183 8.86 -8.16 -20.55
C ALA A 183 10.11 -7.31 -20.25
N HIS A 184 10.75 -7.55 -19.10
CA HIS A 184 11.94 -6.84 -18.65
C HIS A 184 13.26 -7.56 -18.94
N CYS A 185 13.25 -8.70 -19.63
CA CYS A 185 14.47 -9.40 -20.02
C CYS A 185 15.41 -8.50 -20.84
N GLY A 186 16.70 -8.49 -20.46
CA GLY A 186 17.73 -7.67 -21.09
C GLY A 186 17.72 -6.19 -20.70
N GLN A 187 16.76 -5.73 -19.90
CA GLN A 187 16.79 -4.36 -19.35
C GLN A 187 17.85 -4.25 -18.27
N THR A 188 18.32 -3.02 -18.04
CA THR A 188 19.30 -2.71 -16.99
C THR A 188 18.58 -2.12 -15.79
N VAL A 189 18.99 -2.54 -14.60
CA VAL A 189 18.60 -1.89 -13.35
C VAL A 189 19.83 -1.35 -12.63
N ASN A 190 19.69 -0.18 -12.04
CA ASN A 190 20.67 0.39 -11.12
C ASN A 190 20.27 0.03 -9.69
N VAL A 191 21.11 -0.70 -8.96
CA VAL A 191 20.91 -1.13 -7.58
C VAL A 191 21.82 -0.32 -6.66
N GLN A 192 21.28 0.18 -5.55
CA GLN A 192 21.96 1.03 -4.59
C GLN A 192 21.94 0.42 -3.19
N PHE A 193 23.10 0.41 -2.55
CA PHE A 193 23.28 -0.07 -1.17
C PHE A 193 24.39 0.72 -0.49
N GLN A 194 24.15 1.24 0.72
CA GLN A 194 25.14 1.98 1.52
C GLN A 194 25.90 3.09 0.74
N GLY A 195 25.21 3.78 -0.18
CA GLY A 195 25.80 4.85 -1.01
C GLY A 195 26.63 4.37 -2.20
N ARG A 196 26.71 3.04 -2.43
CA ARG A 196 27.23 2.44 -3.65
C ARG A 196 26.08 2.22 -4.63
N SER A 197 26.34 2.39 -5.91
CA SER A 197 25.39 2.10 -6.98
C SER A 197 26.05 1.20 -8.01
N PHE A 198 25.32 0.21 -8.50
CA PHE A 198 25.81 -0.73 -9.49
C PHE A 198 24.72 -1.08 -10.52
N GLN A 199 25.11 -1.17 -11.79
CA GLN A 199 24.18 -1.55 -12.86
C GLN A 199 24.29 -3.03 -13.17
N VAL A 200 23.14 -3.70 -13.27
CA VAL A 200 23.03 -5.12 -13.56
C VAL A 200 21.93 -5.36 -14.60
N THR A 201 22.04 -6.43 -15.38
CA THR A 201 21.07 -6.78 -16.42
C THR A 201 20.07 -7.81 -15.92
N VAL A 202 18.79 -7.61 -16.20
CA VAL A 202 17.73 -8.57 -15.92
C VAL A 202 17.90 -9.76 -16.86
N GLN A 203 18.19 -10.94 -16.30
CA GLN A 203 18.39 -12.17 -17.08
C GLN A 203 17.62 -13.36 -16.56
N ASP A 204 16.94 -13.21 -15.43
CA ASP A 204 16.28 -14.33 -14.78
C ASP A 204 15.03 -13.91 -14.01
N LEU A 205 14.24 -14.92 -13.63
CA LEU A 205 13.07 -14.80 -12.78
C LEU A 205 13.41 -15.39 -11.41
N CYS A 206 12.99 -14.70 -10.35
CA CYS A 206 13.11 -15.15 -8.97
C CYS A 206 11.72 -15.39 -8.37
N PRO A 207 11.16 -16.62 -8.48
CA PRO A 207 9.83 -16.93 -7.90
C PRO A 207 9.80 -16.85 -6.37
N GLY A 208 10.96 -17.02 -5.72
CA GLY A 208 11.12 -17.04 -4.26
C GLY A 208 11.56 -15.72 -3.64
N CYS A 209 11.63 -14.64 -4.42
CA CYS A 209 12.14 -13.36 -3.93
C CYS A 209 11.26 -12.78 -2.82
N GLN A 210 11.92 -12.18 -1.83
CA GLN A 210 11.23 -11.68 -0.64
C GLN A 210 10.58 -10.32 -0.90
N GLY A 211 9.26 -10.26 -0.72
CA GLY A 211 8.49 -9.04 -0.93
C GLY A 211 8.25 -8.73 -2.41
N ALA A 212 7.40 -7.72 -2.68
CA ALA A 212 6.98 -7.39 -4.03
C ALA A 212 8.13 -6.92 -4.95
N ASN A 213 9.16 -6.29 -4.39
CA ASN A 213 10.31 -5.74 -5.11
C ASN A 213 11.62 -6.48 -4.79
N GLY A 214 11.54 -7.72 -4.30
CA GLY A 214 12.71 -8.53 -4.02
C GLY A 214 13.49 -8.84 -5.31
N ILE A 215 14.82 -8.79 -5.22
CA ILE A 215 15.72 -9.11 -6.32
C ILE A 215 16.77 -10.13 -5.88
N ASP A 216 17.22 -10.97 -6.80
CA ASP A 216 18.30 -11.92 -6.56
C ASP A 216 19.49 -11.58 -7.46
N LEU A 217 20.58 -11.11 -6.88
CA LEU A 217 21.77 -10.73 -7.64
C LEU A 217 22.65 -11.96 -7.88
N ALA A 218 23.27 -12.08 -9.04
CA ALA A 218 24.35 -13.06 -9.18
C ALA A 218 25.51 -12.72 -8.21
N GLU A 219 26.25 -13.74 -7.75
CA GLU A 219 27.38 -13.60 -6.82
C GLU A 219 28.33 -12.45 -7.20
N GLY A 220 28.70 -12.33 -8.48
CA GLY A 220 29.58 -11.27 -8.97
C GLY A 220 29.01 -9.86 -8.78
N ALA A 221 27.71 -9.68 -9.03
CA ALA A 221 27.01 -8.43 -8.78
C ALA A 221 26.89 -8.12 -7.28
N MET A 222 26.53 -9.12 -6.47
CA MET A 222 26.40 -8.95 -5.02
C MET A 222 27.74 -8.59 -4.38
N ALA A 223 28.81 -9.32 -4.70
CA ALA A 223 30.15 -9.05 -4.17
C ALA A 223 30.68 -7.65 -4.54
N ALA A 224 30.28 -7.13 -5.71
CA ALA A 224 30.63 -5.76 -6.12
C ALA A 224 29.81 -4.70 -5.37
N LEU A 225 28.55 -4.99 -5.06
CA LEU A 225 27.65 -4.10 -4.32
C LEU A 225 28.00 -4.06 -2.83
N ASP A 226 28.12 -5.25 -2.22
CA ASP A 226 28.47 -5.46 -0.82
C ASP A 226 29.62 -6.49 -0.69
N PRO A 227 30.86 -6.06 -0.41
CA PRO A 227 31.99 -6.96 -0.18
C PRO A 227 31.83 -7.89 1.03
N ASN A 228 30.90 -7.62 1.95
CA ASN A 228 30.64 -8.42 3.14
C ASN A 228 29.40 -9.32 3.01
N TYR A 229 28.84 -9.47 1.80
CA TYR A 229 27.53 -10.10 1.57
C TYR A 229 27.35 -11.50 2.17
N ILE A 230 28.42 -12.28 2.33
CA ILE A 230 28.38 -13.60 2.98
C ILE A 230 27.92 -13.50 4.45
N ASN A 231 28.27 -12.42 5.14
CA ASN A 231 27.89 -12.20 6.53
C ASN A 231 26.54 -11.49 6.67
N ASP A 232 26.24 -10.57 5.74
CA ASP A 232 25.03 -9.75 5.78
C ASP A 232 23.81 -10.52 5.25
N GLY A 233 24.00 -11.44 4.30
CA GLY A 233 22.98 -12.32 3.76
C GLY A 233 21.92 -11.57 2.94
N VAL A 234 20.82 -11.19 3.57
CA VAL A 234 19.72 -10.44 2.94
C VAL A 234 19.91 -8.96 3.25
N ILE A 235 20.06 -8.13 2.22
CA ILE A 235 20.29 -6.69 2.38
C ILE A 235 19.11 -5.86 1.85
N SER A 236 18.83 -4.72 2.47
CA SER A 236 17.82 -3.78 1.96
C SER A 236 18.47 -2.82 0.95
N VAL A 237 17.92 -2.80 -0.27
CA VAL A 237 18.46 -2.03 -1.40
C VAL A 237 17.40 -1.12 -2.01
N VAL A 238 17.87 -0.10 -2.72
CA VAL A 238 17.04 0.70 -3.62
C VAL A 238 17.45 0.38 -5.05
N TRP A 239 16.53 -0.01 -5.92
CA TRP A 239 16.86 -0.30 -7.32
C TRP A 239 15.90 0.39 -8.29
N SER A 240 16.32 0.62 -9.54
CA SER A 240 15.49 1.29 -10.55
C SER A 240 15.83 0.80 -11.95
N PHE A 241 14.84 0.67 -12.84
CA PHE A 241 15.12 0.51 -14.27
C PHE A 241 15.81 1.75 -14.83
N VAL A 242 16.78 1.52 -15.73
CA VAL A 242 17.60 2.55 -16.39
C VAL A 242 17.14 2.77 -17.82
#